data_AF-A0A2M8DDI8-F1
#
_entry.id   AF-A0A2M8DDI8-F1
#
_cell.length_a   1.000
_cell.length_b   1.000
_cell.length_c   1.000
_cell.angle_alpha   90.00
_cell.angle_beta   90.00
_cell.angle_gamma   90.00
#
_symmetry.space_group_name_H-M   'P 1'
#
loop_
_entity.id
_entity.type
_entity.pdbx_description
1 polymer ?
#
loop_
_entity_poly.entity_id
_entity_poly.type
_entity_poly.pdbx_seq_one_letter_code
_entity_poly.pdbx_strand_id
1 'polypeptide(L)'
;MNIQKLKNIYHLFQAISANVFYGFPSKKLKIIGITGTDGKTTTTHLIYHILKSSGKKVSMISTVYAQIGEKQYDTGFHVTTPSAFSVQKLIFEAYKAESKYFILE
;
A
#
# COMPACT_ATOMS: atom_id res chain seq x y z
N MET A 1 -31.11 7.92 -8.86
CA MET A 1 -29.65 8.10 -8.66
C MET A 1 -28.93 6.90 -9.26
N ASN A 2 -27.95 7.09 -10.13
CA ASN A 2 -27.27 5.97 -10.82
C ASN A 2 -26.47 5.14 -9.80
N ILE A 3 -26.55 3.80 -9.87
CA ILE A 3 -25.87 2.84 -8.98
C ILE A 3 -24.37 3.15 -8.88
N GLN A 4 -23.75 3.60 -9.98
CA GLN A 4 -22.34 3.99 -10.00
C GLN A 4 -22.04 5.19 -9.08
N LYS A 5 -22.93 6.19 -9.03
CA LYS A 5 -22.73 7.36 -8.16
C LYS A 5 -22.79 6.98 -6.68
N LEU A 6 -23.70 6.07 -6.32
CA LEU A 6 -23.81 5.55 -4.96
C LEU A 6 -22.53 4.80 -4.55
N LYS A 7 -22.01 3.94 -5.42
CA LYS A 7 -20.73 3.24 -5.20
C LYS A 7 -19.57 4.21 -5.00
N ASN A 8 -19.48 5.26 -5.82
CA ASN A 8 -18.41 6.26 -5.69
C ASN A 8 -18.47 7.00 -4.36
N ILE A 9 -19.66 7.41 -3.90
CA ILE A 9 -19.84 8.06 -2.59
C ILE A 9 -19.45 7.11 -1.46
N TYR A 10 -19.87 5.84 -1.54
CA TYR A 10 -19.52 4.82 -0.57
C TYR A 10 -18.00 4.60 -0.49
N HIS A 11 -17.31 4.46 -1.62
CA HIS A 11 -15.85 4.29 -1.65
C HIS A 11 -15.12 5.54 -1.15
N LEU A 12 -15.61 6.74 -1.47
CA LEU A 12 -15.05 7.99 -0.95
C LEU A 12 -15.20 8.06 0.57
N PHE A 13 -16.37 7.72 1.10
CA PHE A 13 -16.61 7.68 2.55
C PHE A 13 -15.70 6.67 3.25
N GLN A 14 -15.53 5.47 2.67
CA GLN A 14 -14.60 4.47 3.19
C GLN A 14 -13.14 4.97 3.19
N ALA A 15 -12.70 5.59 2.09
CA ALA A 15 -11.35 6.10 1.95
C ALA A 15 -11.07 7.23 2.96
N ILE A 16 -12.01 8.14 3.16
CA ILE A 16 -11.90 9.22 4.16
C ILE A 16 -11.87 8.63 5.57
N SER A 17 -12.79 7.72 5.89
CA SER A 17 -12.87 7.09 7.21
C SER A 17 -11.59 6.34 7.56
N ALA A 18 -11.04 5.57 6.62
CA ALA A 18 -9.78 4.85 6.82
C ALA A 18 -8.59 5.81 7.04
N ASN A 19 -8.50 6.90 6.25
CA ASN A 19 -7.45 7.89 6.44
C ASN A 19 -7.53 8.57 7.83
N VAL A 20 -8.73 8.95 8.27
CA VAL A 20 -8.94 9.57 9.58
C VAL A 20 -8.62 8.59 10.70
N PHE A 21 -9.09 7.34 10.60
CA PHE A 21 -8.86 6.30 11.60
C PHE A 21 -7.36 6.01 11.85
N TYR A 22 -6.55 5.99 10.78
CA TYR A 22 -5.10 5.77 10.88
C TYR A 22 -4.25 7.05 10.96
N GLY A 23 -4.88 8.24 10.98
CA GLY A 23 -4.18 9.52 11.13
C GLY A 23 -3.38 9.98 9.91
N PHE A 24 -3.88 9.71 8.70
CA PHE A 24 -3.24 10.05 7.41
C PHE A 24 -1.80 9.55 7.30
N PRO A 25 -1.54 8.24 7.50
CA PRO A 25 -0.19 7.70 7.60
C PRO A 25 0.61 7.87 6.30
N SER A 26 -0.08 7.90 5.16
CA SER A 26 0.53 8.13 3.84
C SER A 26 1.26 9.47 3.73
N LYS A 27 0.89 10.50 4.52
CA LYS A 27 1.59 11.80 4.56
C LYS A 27 2.95 11.72 5.25
N LYS A 28 3.27 10.63 5.93
CA LYS A 28 4.52 10.43 6.67
C LYS A 28 5.55 9.62 5.88
N LEU A 29 5.17 9.10 4.72
CA LEU A 29 5.96 8.20 3.87
C LEU A 29 6.00 8.73 2.44
N LYS A 30 7.03 8.35 1.66
CA LYS A 30 6.98 8.49 0.20
C LYS A 30 6.27 7.28 -0.40
N ILE A 31 5.09 7.51 -0.94
CA ILE A 31 4.27 6.47 -1.59
C ILE A 31 4.68 6.32 -3.06
N ILE A 32 4.95 5.11 -3.51
CA ILE A 32 5.26 4.76 -4.90
C ILE A 32 4.21 3.76 -5.38
N GLY A 33 3.31 4.19 -6.26
CA GLY A 33 2.28 3.34 -6.85
C GLY A 33 2.70 2.81 -8.23
N ILE A 34 2.61 1.50 -8.44
CA ILE A 34 2.94 0.83 -9.69
C ILE A 34 1.65 0.31 -10.34
N THR A 35 1.35 0.76 -11.54
CA THR A 35 0.16 0.34 -12.30
C THR A 35 0.53 -0.03 -13.73
N GLY A 36 -0.28 -0.85 -14.38
CA GLY A 36 -0.04 -1.37 -15.73
C GLY A 36 -0.59 -2.77 -15.93
N THR A 37 -0.64 -3.23 -17.17
CA THR A 37 -1.11 -4.59 -17.49
C THR A 37 -0.14 -5.63 -16.97
N ASP A 38 1.15 -5.48 -17.28
CA ASP A 38 2.21 -6.44 -16.96
C ASP A 38 3.38 -5.78 -16.22
N GLY A 39 4.23 -6.60 -15.60
CA GLY A 39 5.49 -6.15 -15.00
C GLY A 39 5.38 -5.46 -13.64
N LYS A 40 4.18 -5.16 -13.13
CA LYS A 40 3.96 -4.50 -11.82
C LYS A 40 4.76 -5.16 -10.69
N THR A 41 4.58 -6.46 -10.50
CA THR A 41 5.25 -7.23 -9.44
C THR A 41 6.77 -7.18 -9.60
N THR A 42 7.29 -7.41 -10.80
CA THR A 42 8.74 -7.31 -11.06
C THR A 42 9.27 -5.92 -10.74
N THR A 43 8.58 -4.86 -11.18
CA THR A 43 8.98 -3.47 -10.92
C THR A 43 8.91 -3.12 -9.43
N THR A 44 7.86 -3.54 -8.71
CA THR A 44 7.71 -3.36 -7.27
C THR A 44 8.90 -3.95 -6.51
N HIS A 45 9.28 -5.19 -6.85
CA HIS A 45 10.42 -5.88 -6.23
C HIS A 45 11.74 -5.22 -6.58
N LEU A 46 11.97 -4.83 -7.84
CA LEU A 46 13.19 -4.12 -8.25
C LEU A 46 13.37 -2.80 -7.49
N ILE A 47 12.31 -1.98 -7.39
CA ILE A 47 12.36 -0.70 -6.65
C ILE A 47 12.63 -0.96 -5.17
N TYR A 48 11.96 -1.96 -4.56
CA TYR A 48 12.20 -2.34 -3.18
C TYR A 48 13.66 -2.73 -2.94
N HIS A 49 14.22 -3.61 -3.78
CA HIS A 49 15.61 -4.05 -3.65
C HIS A 49 16.61 -2.90 -3.84
N ILE A 50 16.41 -2.02 -4.81
CA ILE A 50 17.28 -0.85 -5.02
C ILE A 50 17.26 0.08 -3.78
N LEU A 51 16.07 0.37 -3.24
CA LEU A 51 15.94 1.22 -2.05
C LEU A 51 16.54 0.55 -0.81
N LYS A 52 16.29 -0.74 -0.60
CA LYS A 52 16.86 -1.49 0.53
C LYS A 52 18.38 -1.54 0.45
N SER A 53 18.92 -1.89 -0.72
CA SER A 53 20.38 -1.98 -0.95
C SER A 53 21.09 -0.63 -0.85
N SER A 54 20.38 0.49 -1.03
CA SER A 54 20.91 1.85 -0.79
C SER A 54 20.74 2.32 0.66
N GLY A 55 20.46 1.41 1.58
CA GLY A 55 20.32 1.68 3.02
C GLY A 55 19.05 2.44 3.40
N LYS A 56 18.03 2.47 2.53
CA LYS A 56 16.74 3.11 2.86
C LYS A 56 15.82 2.11 3.57
N LYS A 57 15.15 2.56 4.63
CA LYS A 57 14.02 1.83 5.22
C LYS A 57 12.84 1.90 4.26
N VAL A 58 12.39 0.76 3.75
CA VAL A 58 11.35 0.66 2.73
C VAL A 58 10.44 -0.52 3.06
N SER A 59 9.15 -0.34 2.81
CA SER A 59 8.14 -1.41 2.84
C SER A 59 7.49 -1.53 1.47
N MET A 60 6.95 -2.71 1.15
CA MET A 60 6.21 -2.93 -0.09
C MET A 60 5.01 -3.85 0.12
N ILE A 61 4.00 -3.68 -0.73
CA ILE A 61 2.94 -4.66 -0.98
C ILE A 61 3.05 -5.11 -2.43
N SER A 62 3.08 -6.41 -2.64
CA SER A 62 2.97 -7.04 -3.96
C SER A 62 1.92 -8.16 -3.93
N THR A 63 1.53 -8.62 -5.11
CA THR A 63 0.62 -9.75 -5.31
C THR A 63 1.15 -11.02 -4.64
N VAL A 64 2.47 -11.15 -4.48
CA VAL A 64 3.12 -12.32 -3.89
C VAL A 64 3.17 -12.24 -2.36
N TYR A 65 3.63 -11.12 -1.80
CA TYR A 65 3.70 -10.89 -0.35
C TYR A 65 3.81 -9.39 -0.04
N ALA A 66 3.65 -9.06 1.23
CA ALA A 66 3.93 -7.74 1.77
C ALA A 66 5.13 -7.81 2.71
N GLN A 67 6.00 -6.83 2.60
CA GLN A 67 7.17 -6.67 3.44
C GLN A 67 7.06 -5.35 4.17
N ILE A 68 6.81 -5.39 5.47
CA ILE A 68 6.64 -4.22 6.31
C ILE A 68 7.82 -4.14 7.28
N GLY A 69 8.76 -3.24 7.00
CA GLY A 69 10.08 -3.24 7.64
C GLY A 69 10.79 -4.57 7.43
N GLU A 70 11.14 -5.26 8.53
CA GLU A 70 11.78 -6.58 8.48
C GLU A 70 10.79 -7.76 8.55
N LYS A 71 9.48 -7.50 8.66
CA LYS A 71 8.47 -8.56 8.71
C LYS A 71 7.87 -8.82 7.34
N GLN A 72 7.84 -10.09 6.96
CA GLN A 72 7.12 -10.55 5.78
C GLN A 72 5.74 -11.07 6.20
N TYR A 73 4.72 -10.67 5.46
CA TYR A 73 3.36 -11.13 5.59
C TYR A 73 3.01 -11.85 4.30
N ASP A 74 2.54 -13.09 4.41
CA ASP A 74 1.83 -13.70 3.29
C ASP A 74 0.60 -12.85 3.07
N THR A 75 0.55 -12.20 1.90
CA THR A 75 -0.53 -11.29 1.63
C THR A 75 -1.81 -12.08 1.46
N GLY A 76 -1.81 -13.27 0.86
CA GLY A 76 -3.06 -13.85 0.37
C GLY A 76 -3.80 -12.87 -0.56
N PHE A 77 -3.11 -11.88 -1.14
CA PHE A 77 -3.67 -10.84 -2.02
C PHE A 77 -3.94 -11.42 -3.42
N HIS A 78 -4.38 -12.68 -3.49
CA HIS A 78 -5.15 -13.17 -4.64
C HIS A 78 -6.50 -12.43 -4.79
N VAL A 79 -6.85 -11.55 -3.85
CA VAL A 79 -7.86 -10.49 -4.02
C VAL A 79 -7.19 -9.21 -4.52
N THR A 80 -7.35 -8.95 -5.80
CA THR A 80 -6.83 -7.83 -6.60
C THR A 80 -7.28 -6.42 -6.17
N THR A 81 -7.81 -6.21 -4.96
CA THR A 81 -8.01 -4.87 -4.38
C THR A 81 -8.16 -4.94 -2.85
N PRO A 82 -7.11 -4.69 -2.05
CA PRO A 82 -7.25 -4.58 -0.59
C PRO A 82 -8.23 -3.46 -0.21
N SER A 83 -9.03 -3.67 0.85
CA SER A 83 -9.94 -2.63 1.35
C SER A 83 -9.18 -1.36 1.73
N ALA A 84 -9.84 -0.19 1.70
CA ALA A 84 -9.22 1.08 2.09
C ALA A 84 -8.62 1.02 3.51
N PHE A 85 -9.27 0.31 4.44
CA PHE A 85 -8.74 0.10 5.79
C PHE A 85 -7.49 -0.78 5.80
N SER A 86 -7.48 -1.86 5.02
CA SER A 86 -6.31 -2.76 4.92
C SER A 86 -5.08 -2.02 4.39
N VAL A 87 -5.25 -1.21 3.34
CA VAL A 87 -4.16 -0.40 2.77
C VAL A 87 -3.66 0.60 3.81
N GLN A 88 -4.55 1.38 4.42
CA GLN A 88 -4.15 2.39 5.40
C GLN A 88 -3.50 1.76 6.65
N LYS A 89 -3.96 0.57 7.08
CA LYS A 89 -3.32 -0.20 8.16
C LYS A 89 -1.88 -0.54 7.83
N LEU A 90 -1.62 -1.09 6.65
CA LEU A 90 -0.27 -1.49 6.23
C LEU A 90 0.66 -0.28 6.07
N ILE A 91 0.15 0.84 5.53
CA ILE A 91 0.90 2.09 5.47
C ILE A 91 1.22 2.59 6.89
N PHE A 92 0.27 2.50 7.82
CA PHE A 92 0.49 2.86 9.22
C PHE A 92 1.51 1.94 9.92
N GLU A 93 1.47 0.63 9.66
CA GLU A 93 2.46 -0.32 10.16
C GLU A 93 3.85 -0.05 9.57
N ALA A 94 3.94 0.30 8.29
CA ALA A 94 5.21 0.71 7.67
C ALA A 94 5.76 2.00 8.27
N TYR A 95 4.89 2.97 8.57
CA TYR A 95 5.26 4.18 9.31
C TYR A 95 5.80 3.82 10.71
N LYS A 96 5.13 2.93 11.45
CA LYS A 96 5.61 2.43 12.75
C LYS A 96 6.93 1.66 12.66
N ALA A 97 7.18 0.99 11.55
CA ALA A 97 8.46 0.35 11.24
C ALA A 97 9.53 1.35 10.74
N GLU A 98 9.26 2.65 10.83
CA GLU A 98 10.16 3.74 10.40
C GLU A 98 10.56 3.66 8.92
N SER A 99 9.72 3.04 8.09
CA SER A 99 9.92 3.10 6.65
C SER A 99 9.87 4.54 6.17
N LYS A 100 10.71 4.88 5.21
CA LYS A 100 10.71 6.16 4.50
C LYS A 100 9.94 6.06 3.18
N TYR A 101 9.87 4.86 2.62
CA TYR A 101 9.22 4.55 1.35
C TYR A 101 8.21 3.43 1.53
N PHE A 102 7.09 3.55 0.83
CA PHE A 102 6.08 2.51 0.75
C PHE A 102 5.71 2.29 -0.72
N ILE A 103 5.95 1.08 -1.21
CA ILE A 103 5.67 0.70 -2.60
C ILE A 103 4.39 -0.12 -2.62
N LEU A 104 3.47 0.21 -3.51
CA LEU A 104 2.28 -0.58 -3.74
C LEU A 104 2.04 -0.79 -5.23
N GLU A 105 1.52 -1.95 -5.58
CA GLU A 105 0.87 -2.22 -6.87
C GLU A 105 -0.64 -2.32 -6.74
#